data_AF-A0AB39SL71-F1
#
_entry.id   AF-A0AB39SL71-F1
#
_cell.length_a   1.000
_cell.length_b   1.000
_cell.length_c   1.000
_cell.angle_alpha   90.00
_cell.angle_beta   90.00
_cell.angle_gamma   90.00
#
_symmetry.space_group_name_H-M   'P 1'
#
loop_
_entity.id
_entity.type
_entity.pdbx_description
1 polymer ?
#
loop_
_entity_poly.entity_id
_entity_poly.type
_entity_poly.pdbx_seq_one_letter_code
_entity_poly.pdbx_strand_id
1 'polypeptide(L)'
;MARRGGCVLNGCLAVLMTALVLVLFGMWRLSTASGRADGRARERMKESVEQTRDLLSQAASDGSLLGTEIDRSMRGGNGKADRAEVQRHGRRVTVTESFAIVEGGWYSGSASGCYRFDLVPASSPPPVSVHELSDAHCRDRSATTRYRDPAAVAADVVVELRAAVTRGGLTGFQNASVWQTGGIVRTGQETKHGQLITLALLSRGLDPADRDCYEFRAGEKPVTVTTRKLGPDGCDRIRREQQARAAAALRAELDAGSRQIEHRLERAVADGTLTDAELKRALALQQTDEGREVSFDAPVAVSVRVRRSPSEVDVVAKVNALDINHTSTGCYEFRAHLAKQSVTRRPAAEKDCLG
;
A
#
# COMPACT_ATOMS: atom_id res chain seq x y z
N MET A 1 5.23 -14.16 86.23
CA MET A 1 4.77 -14.79 84.97
C MET A 1 4.53 -13.71 83.94
N ALA A 2 5.42 -13.63 82.94
CA ALA A 2 5.38 -12.61 81.91
C ALA A 2 4.20 -12.85 80.96
N ARG A 3 3.18 -11.98 81.00
CA ARG A 3 2.19 -11.88 79.92
C ARG A 3 2.80 -11.07 78.77
N ARG A 4 3.76 -11.66 78.05
CA ARG A 4 4.16 -11.22 76.71
C ARG A 4 3.35 -12.04 75.71
N GLY A 5 2.22 -11.50 75.25
CA GLY A 5 1.37 -12.21 74.28
C GLY A 5 0.31 -11.36 73.59
N GLY A 6 0.37 -10.02 73.67
CA GLY A 6 -0.69 -9.14 73.15
C GLY A 6 -0.40 -8.42 71.83
N CYS A 7 0.87 -8.15 71.50
CA CYS A 7 1.18 -7.29 70.35
C CYS A 7 1.18 -8.00 68.99
N VAL A 8 1.56 -9.29 68.95
CA VAL A 8 1.64 -10.03 67.67
C VAL A 8 0.25 -10.39 67.14
N LEU A 9 -0.70 -10.69 68.04
CA LEU A 9 -2.07 -11.05 67.68
C LEU A 9 -2.88 -9.85 67.18
N ASN A 10 -2.75 -8.68 67.82
CA ASN A 10 -3.44 -7.46 67.37
C ASN A 10 -2.90 -6.94 66.03
N GLY A 11 -1.58 -7.02 65.81
CA GLY A 11 -0.98 -6.68 64.52
C GLY A 11 -1.43 -7.62 63.39
N CYS A 12 -1.43 -8.94 63.65
CA CYS A 12 -1.87 -9.93 62.68
C CYS A 12 -3.36 -9.77 62.32
N LEU A 13 -4.21 -9.49 63.31
CA LEU A 13 -5.64 -9.28 63.10
C LEU A 13 -5.92 -8.00 62.30
N ALA A 14 -5.17 -6.92 62.54
CA ALA A 14 -5.27 -5.70 61.74
C ALA A 14 -4.85 -5.92 60.27
N VAL A 15 -3.78 -6.68 60.04
CA VAL A 15 -3.34 -7.05 58.68
C VAL A 15 -4.38 -7.94 57.98
N LEU A 16 -4.94 -8.94 58.69
CA LEU A 16 -5.98 -9.81 58.14
C LEU A 16 -7.27 -9.05 57.82
N MET A 17 -7.70 -8.14 58.69
CA MET A 17 -8.88 -7.29 58.43
C MET A 17 -8.63 -6.33 57.26
N THR A 18 -7.44 -5.74 57.17
CA THR A 18 -7.07 -4.88 56.04
C THR A 18 -7.04 -5.67 54.74
N ALA A 19 -6.44 -6.86 54.75
CA ALA A 19 -6.42 -7.76 53.60
C ALA A 19 -7.85 -8.18 53.19
N LEU A 20 -8.71 -8.51 54.15
CA LEU A 20 -10.11 -8.86 53.90
C LEU A 20 -10.88 -7.70 53.26
N VAL A 21 -10.72 -6.48 53.77
CA VAL A 21 -11.35 -5.27 53.19
C VAL A 21 -10.86 -5.03 51.76
N LEU A 22 -9.56 -5.18 51.51
CA LEU A 22 -8.99 -5.04 50.16
C LEU A 22 -9.52 -6.12 49.20
N VAL A 23 -9.66 -7.36 49.67
CA VAL A 23 -10.25 -8.46 48.88
C VAL A 23 -11.72 -8.20 48.58
N LEU A 24 -12.52 -7.81 49.57
CA LEU A 24 -13.94 -7.50 49.39
C LEU A 24 -14.15 -6.29 48.47
N PHE A 25 -13.33 -5.25 48.63
CA PHE A 25 -13.34 -4.08 47.74
C PHE A 25 -12.93 -4.45 46.32
N GLY A 26 -11.89 -5.29 46.18
CA GLY A 26 -11.47 -5.88 44.90
C GLY A 26 -12.61 -6.64 44.24
N MET A 27 -13.24 -7.58 44.96
CA MET A 27 -14.38 -8.37 44.48
C MET A 27 -15.58 -7.50 44.06
N TRP A 28 -15.89 -6.45 44.82
CA TRP A 28 -16.96 -5.50 44.47
C TRP A 28 -16.63 -4.67 43.22
N ARG A 29 -15.36 -4.24 43.09
CA ARG A 29 -14.87 -3.57 41.87
C ARG A 29 -14.94 -4.50 40.66
N LEU A 30 -14.54 -5.77 40.82
CA LEU A 30 -14.61 -6.82 39.80
C LEU A 30 -16.07 -7.11 39.40
N SER A 31 -17.00 -7.25 40.35
CA SER A 31 -18.40 -7.58 40.06
C SER A 31 -19.17 -6.47 39.35
N THR A 32 -18.80 -5.21 39.60
CA THR A 32 -19.40 -4.03 38.95
C THR A 32 -18.67 -3.60 37.68
N ALA A 33 -17.54 -4.23 37.33
CA ALA A 33 -16.73 -3.83 36.19
C ALA A 33 -17.38 -4.15 34.83
N SER A 34 -18.10 -5.27 34.72
CA SER A 34 -18.79 -5.68 33.49
C SER A 34 -19.88 -4.69 33.09
N GLY A 35 -20.77 -4.31 34.03
CA GLY A 35 -21.83 -3.33 33.75
C GLY A 35 -21.31 -1.95 33.35
N ARG A 36 -20.15 -1.53 33.86
CA ARG A 36 -19.47 -0.29 33.41
C ARG A 36 -18.86 -0.44 32.02
N ALA A 37 -18.33 -1.62 31.69
CA ALA A 37 -17.76 -1.89 30.37
C ALA A 37 -18.86 -1.90 29.30
N ASP A 38 -19.99 -2.55 29.56
CA ASP A 38 -21.15 -2.56 28.66
C ASP A 38 -21.77 -1.16 28.49
N GLY A 39 -21.87 -0.39 29.58
CA GLY A 39 -22.33 1.00 29.52
C GLY A 39 -21.44 1.88 28.63
N ARG A 40 -20.11 1.74 28.75
CA ARG A 40 -19.15 2.45 27.87
C ARG A 40 -19.25 2.00 26.41
N ALA A 41 -19.39 0.70 26.16
CA ALA A 41 -19.56 0.18 24.82
C ALA A 41 -20.83 0.75 24.15
N ARG A 42 -21.93 0.84 24.90
CA ARG A 42 -23.19 1.45 24.41
C ARG A 42 -23.04 2.94 24.13
N GLU A 43 -22.32 3.67 24.98
CA GLU A 43 -22.09 5.10 24.76
C GLU A 43 -21.25 5.35 23.50
N ARG A 44 -20.14 4.62 23.33
CA ARG A 44 -19.33 4.70 22.10
C ARG A 44 -20.08 4.27 20.85
N MET A 45 -20.98 3.30 20.98
CA MET A 45 -21.86 2.90 19.87
C MET A 45 -22.78 4.07 19.47
N LYS A 46 -23.41 4.75 20.43
CA LYS A 46 -24.23 5.94 20.16
C LYS A 46 -23.42 7.06 19.52
N GLU A 47 -22.23 7.35 20.06
CA GLU A 47 -21.30 8.33 19.49
C GLU A 47 -20.95 7.99 18.02
N SER A 48 -20.72 6.71 17.72
CA SER A 48 -20.44 6.25 16.34
C SER A 48 -21.65 6.43 15.42
N VAL A 49 -22.86 6.21 15.91
CA VAL A 49 -24.11 6.42 15.16
C VAL A 49 -24.34 7.91 14.89
N GLU A 50 -24.12 8.76 15.88
CA GLU A 50 -24.20 10.22 15.73
C GLU A 50 -23.15 10.76 14.76
N GLN A 51 -21.90 10.29 14.86
CA GLN A 51 -20.85 10.62 13.92
C GLN A 51 -21.23 10.20 12.48
N THR A 52 -21.82 9.02 12.31
CA THR A 52 -22.26 8.54 10.99
C THR A 52 -23.38 9.42 10.43
N ARG A 53 -24.34 9.82 11.27
CA ARG A 53 -25.40 10.77 10.91
C ARG A 53 -24.81 12.09 10.39
N ASP A 54 -23.83 12.63 11.10
CA ASP A 54 -23.19 13.91 10.74
C ASP A 54 -22.41 13.79 9.42
N LEU A 55 -21.67 12.69 9.23
CA LEU A 55 -20.95 12.41 7.98
C LEU A 55 -21.90 12.25 6.79
N LEU A 56 -23.02 11.54 6.96
CA LEU A 56 -24.04 11.39 5.92
C LEU A 56 -24.70 12.74 5.57
N SER A 57 -24.99 13.57 6.57
CA SER A 57 -25.52 14.92 6.37
C SER A 57 -24.53 15.80 5.59
N GLN A 58 -23.25 15.76 5.97
CA GLN A 58 -22.19 16.50 5.28
C GLN A 58 -21.99 16.02 3.85
N ALA A 59 -21.96 14.71 3.62
CA ALA A 59 -21.84 14.12 2.29
C ALA A 59 -23.02 14.52 1.40
N ALA A 60 -24.22 14.61 1.97
CA ALA A 60 -25.44 14.98 1.25
C ALA A 60 -25.57 16.50 0.97
N SER A 61 -24.64 17.33 1.44
CA SER A 61 -24.77 18.80 1.42
C SER A 61 -24.79 19.42 0.03
N ASP A 62 -24.28 18.73 -0.99
CA ASP A 62 -24.30 19.18 -2.38
C ASP A 62 -25.61 18.84 -3.12
N GLY A 63 -26.58 18.26 -2.42
CA GLY A 63 -27.88 17.87 -2.97
C GLY A 63 -27.88 16.47 -3.60
N SER A 64 -26.75 15.79 -3.61
CA SER A 64 -26.59 14.41 -4.04
C SER A 64 -25.96 13.58 -2.92
N LEU A 65 -26.11 12.26 -2.97
CA LEU A 65 -25.40 11.37 -2.06
C LEU A 65 -25.02 10.13 -2.85
N LEU A 66 -23.75 10.01 -3.22
CA LEU A 66 -23.21 8.90 -3.98
C LEU A 66 -23.03 7.68 -3.09
N GLY A 67 -23.03 6.48 -3.66
CA GLY A 67 -22.86 5.29 -2.82
C GLY A 67 -21.44 5.16 -2.26
N THR A 68 -20.43 5.67 -2.97
CA THR A 68 -19.04 5.76 -2.46
C THR A 68 -18.89 6.72 -1.28
N GLU A 69 -19.73 7.75 -1.19
CA GLU A 69 -19.80 8.66 -0.04
C GLU A 69 -20.48 8.00 1.16
N ILE A 70 -21.56 7.25 0.92
CA ILE A 70 -22.19 6.40 1.94
C ILE A 70 -21.15 5.41 2.48
N ASP A 71 -20.49 4.64 1.60
CA ASP A 71 -19.46 3.67 1.97
C ASP A 71 -18.34 4.27 2.84
N ARG A 72 -17.98 5.56 2.64
CA ARG A 72 -16.97 6.25 3.48
C ARG A 72 -17.52 6.82 4.78
N SER A 73 -18.81 7.13 4.83
CA SER A 73 -19.50 7.67 6.01
C SER A 73 -19.84 6.58 7.02
N MET A 74 -20.08 5.35 6.53
CA MET A 74 -20.39 4.16 7.31
C MET A 74 -19.12 3.52 7.92
N ARG A 75 -18.51 4.20 8.91
CA ARG A 75 -17.29 3.75 9.61
C ARG A 75 -17.56 2.95 10.88
N GLY A 76 -18.83 2.63 11.15
CA GLY A 76 -19.33 2.23 12.46
C GLY A 76 -19.20 0.75 12.80
N GLY A 77 -18.01 0.29 13.19
CA GLY A 77 -17.88 -0.91 14.02
C GLY A 77 -16.69 -1.80 13.71
N ASN A 78 -15.65 -1.71 14.54
CA ASN A 78 -14.55 -2.64 14.80
C ASN A 78 -14.24 -3.74 13.75
N GLY A 79 -14.17 -3.39 12.47
CA GLY A 79 -13.57 -4.18 11.39
C GLY A 79 -14.38 -5.36 10.85
N LYS A 80 -15.62 -5.58 11.31
CA LYS A 80 -16.49 -6.67 10.82
C LYS A 80 -17.96 -6.25 10.58
N ALA A 81 -18.25 -4.95 10.54
CA ALA A 81 -19.58 -4.50 10.19
C ALA A 81 -19.93 -5.00 8.77
N ASP A 82 -21.03 -5.75 8.67
CA ASP A 82 -21.67 -6.04 7.40
C ASP A 82 -22.01 -4.70 6.74
N ARG A 83 -21.72 -4.59 5.44
CA ARG A 83 -21.86 -3.31 4.73
C ARG A 83 -23.29 -2.80 4.80
N ALA A 84 -23.42 -1.50 4.98
CA ALA A 84 -24.70 -0.83 5.01
C ALA A 84 -25.55 -1.14 3.76
N GLU A 85 -26.81 -1.48 3.99
CA GLU A 85 -27.80 -1.60 2.94
C GLU A 85 -28.28 -0.20 2.53
N VAL A 86 -28.31 0.07 1.23
CA VAL A 86 -28.75 1.35 0.69
C VAL A 86 -29.97 1.16 -0.20
N GLN A 87 -31.08 1.78 0.19
CA GLN A 87 -32.31 1.84 -0.59
C GLN A 87 -32.54 3.28 -1.07
N ARG A 88 -32.91 3.43 -2.35
CA ARG A 88 -33.19 4.74 -2.96
C ARG A 88 -34.61 4.74 -3.50
N HIS A 89 -35.45 5.63 -2.96
CA HIS A 89 -36.84 5.80 -3.37
C HIS A 89 -37.10 7.26 -3.72
N GLY A 90 -37.07 7.57 -5.02
CA GLY A 90 -37.17 8.95 -5.51
C GLY A 90 -36.04 9.82 -4.95
N ARG A 91 -36.40 10.85 -4.17
CA ARG A 91 -35.44 11.78 -3.54
C ARG A 91 -34.98 11.34 -2.14
N ARG A 92 -35.51 10.24 -1.61
CA ARG A 92 -35.14 9.70 -0.29
C ARG A 92 -34.09 8.60 -0.44
N VAL A 93 -33.08 8.67 0.41
CA VAL A 93 -32.10 7.59 0.60
C VAL A 93 -32.28 7.05 2.00
N THR A 94 -32.37 5.73 2.11
CA THR A 94 -32.45 5.01 3.38
C THR A 94 -31.21 4.13 3.47
N VAL A 95 -30.43 4.30 4.53
CA VAL A 95 -29.23 3.52 4.80
C VAL A 95 -29.45 2.72 6.08
N THR A 96 -29.26 1.41 6.04
CA THR A 96 -29.42 0.54 7.23
C THR A 96 -28.11 -0.17 7.53
N GLU A 97 -27.61 -0.07 8.75
CA GLU A 97 -26.34 -0.68 9.16
C GLU A 97 -26.37 -1.19 10.60
N SER A 98 -25.63 -2.27 10.85
CA SER A 98 -25.35 -2.78 12.18
C SER A 98 -24.09 -2.14 12.75
N PHE A 99 -24.18 -1.60 13.95
CA PHE A 99 -23.06 -1.10 14.73
C PHE A 99 -22.67 -2.14 15.77
N ALA A 100 -21.37 -2.36 15.94
CA ALA A 100 -20.84 -3.22 17.00
C ALA A 100 -19.54 -2.65 17.56
N ILE A 101 -19.51 -2.41 18.87
CA ILE A 101 -18.35 -1.94 19.62
C ILE A 101 -17.96 -3.02 20.63
N VAL A 102 -16.68 -3.38 20.60
CA VAL A 102 -16.03 -4.25 21.59
C VAL A 102 -14.96 -3.45 22.29
N GLU A 103 -15.07 -3.30 23.60
CA GLU A 103 -14.05 -2.69 24.44
C GLU A 103 -12.93 -3.71 24.73
N GLY A 104 -11.69 -3.36 24.38
CA GLY A 104 -10.51 -4.17 24.73
C GLY A 104 -10.04 -3.90 26.17
N GLY A 105 -9.61 -4.95 26.87
CA GLY A 105 -9.06 -4.86 28.23
C GLY A 105 -9.35 -6.10 29.07
N TRP A 106 -8.98 -6.07 30.37
CA TRP A 106 -9.26 -7.17 31.32
C TRP A 106 -10.76 -7.36 31.62
N TYR A 107 -11.59 -6.37 31.26
CA TYR A 107 -13.05 -6.46 31.27
C TYR A 107 -13.56 -6.09 29.89
N SER A 108 -13.98 -7.08 29.12
CA SER A 108 -14.62 -6.86 27.83
C SER A 108 -16.06 -6.41 28.06
N GLY A 109 -16.43 -5.30 27.43
CA GLY A 109 -17.81 -4.87 27.27
C GLY A 109 -18.15 -4.89 25.79
N SER A 110 -19.39 -5.20 25.45
CA SER A 110 -19.82 -5.19 24.05
C SER A 110 -21.19 -4.57 23.91
N ALA A 111 -21.37 -3.79 22.85
CA ALA A 111 -22.67 -3.25 22.46
C ALA A 111 -22.84 -3.44 20.96
N SER A 112 -24.04 -3.84 20.57
CA SER A 112 -24.46 -3.89 19.18
C SER A 112 -25.86 -3.32 19.02
N GLY A 113 -26.15 -2.80 17.83
CA GLY A 113 -27.47 -2.28 17.48
C GLY A 113 -27.64 -2.13 15.98
N CYS A 114 -28.88 -2.15 15.51
CA CYS A 114 -29.24 -1.95 14.11
C CYS A 114 -29.83 -0.56 13.95
N TYR A 115 -29.33 0.24 13.01
CA TYR A 115 -29.76 1.62 12.82
C TYR A 115 -30.13 1.90 11.36
N ARG A 116 -31.23 2.64 11.18
CA ARG A 116 -31.68 3.17 9.90
C ARG A 116 -31.53 4.68 9.86
N PHE A 117 -30.87 5.18 8.83
CA PHE A 117 -30.69 6.58 8.51
C PHE A 117 -31.58 6.92 7.31
N ASP A 118 -32.57 7.78 7.54
CA ASP A 118 -33.45 8.29 6.48
C ASP A 118 -33.05 9.72 6.15
N LEU A 119 -32.70 9.98 4.89
CA LEU A 119 -32.20 11.29 4.46
C LEU A 119 -32.75 11.73 3.10
N VAL A 120 -32.86 13.05 2.94
CA VAL A 120 -33.28 13.71 1.69
C VAL A 120 -32.16 14.68 1.28
N PRO A 121 -31.28 14.30 0.32
CA PRO A 121 -30.07 15.07 0.03
C PRO A 121 -30.35 16.50 -0.43
N ALA A 122 -31.39 16.69 -1.24
CA ALA A 122 -31.70 17.96 -1.88
C ALA A 122 -32.40 19.00 -0.97
N SER A 123 -32.21 18.92 0.35
CA SER A 123 -32.65 19.93 1.34
C SER A 123 -31.42 20.53 2.03
N SER A 124 -31.48 21.81 2.43
CA SER A 124 -30.36 22.51 3.07
C SER A 124 -30.76 23.08 4.45
N PRO A 125 -30.21 22.57 5.57
CA PRO A 125 -29.33 21.39 5.67
C PRO A 125 -30.09 20.08 5.38
N PRO A 126 -29.42 19.01 4.90
CA PRO A 126 -30.07 17.72 4.65
C PRO A 126 -30.52 17.13 5.99
N PRO A 127 -31.83 16.92 6.22
CA PRO A 127 -32.28 16.28 7.43
C PRO A 127 -31.92 14.79 7.37
N VAL A 128 -31.20 14.31 8.38
CA VAL A 128 -30.93 12.88 8.60
C VAL A 128 -31.67 12.45 9.87
N SER A 129 -32.69 11.61 9.71
CA SER A 129 -33.41 10.96 10.80
C SER A 129 -32.76 9.61 11.11
N VAL A 130 -32.58 9.31 12.40
CA VAL A 130 -31.96 8.06 12.87
C VAL A 130 -33.01 7.26 13.63
N HIS A 131 -33.15 5.98 13.29
CA HIS A 131 -34.07 5.05 13.92
C HIS A 131 -33.32 3.79 14.35
N GLU A 132 -33.40 3.45 15.62
CA GLU A 132 -32.96 2.13 16.10
C GLU A 132 -33.99 1.08 15.67
N LEU A 133 -33.51 -0.02 15.09
CA LEU A 133 -34.29 -1.16 14.63
C LEU A 133 -33.97 -2.38 15.50
N SER A 134 -34.86 -3.38 15.45
CA SER A 134 -34.57 -4.70 16.02
C SER A 134 -33.34 -5.33 15.35
N ASP A 135 -32.47 -5.99 16.10
CA ASP A 135 -31.30 -6.71 15.57
C ASP A 135 -31.61 -7.65 14.39
N ALA A 136 -32.79 -8.28 14.39
CA ALA A 136 -33.24 -9.19 13.33
C ALA A 136 -33.24 -8.50 11.94
N HIS A 137 -33.57 -7.21 11.87
CA HIS A 137 -33.59 -6.46 10.62
C HIS A 137 -32.22 -6.37 9.94
N CYS A 138 -31.13 -6.31 10.73
CA CYS A 138 -29.78 -6.29 10.18
C CYS A 138 -29.26 -7.72 9.88
N ARG A 139 -29.66 -8.73 10.66
CA ARG A 139 -29.20 -10.13 10.46
C ARG A 139 -29.79 -10.81 9.23
N ASP A 140 -31.05 -10.52 8.89
CA ASP A 140 -31.67 -11.11 7.69
C ASP A 140 -31.09 -10.54 6.39
N ARG A 141 -30.38 -9.42 6.47
CA ARG A 141 -29.85 -8.67 5.33
C ARG A 141 -28.33 -8.72 5.22
N SER A 142 -27.63 -9.18 6.26
CA SER A 142 -26.17 -9.31 6.32
C SER A 142 -25.59 -10.47 5.49
N ALA A 143 -26.42 -11.26 4.82
CA ALA A 143 -25.96 -12.42 4.03
C ALA A 143 -25.09 -12.06 2.81
N THR A 144 -24.91 -10.78 2.48
CA THR A 144 -24.01 -10.36 1.40
C THR A 144 -22.94 -9.39 1.89
N THR A 145 -21.81 -9.94 2.34
CA THR A 145 -20.51 -9.26 2.50
C THR A 145 -19.91 -8.76 1.16
N ARG A 146 -20.73 -8.63 0.11
CA ARG A 146 -20.31 -8.24 -1.23
C ARG A 146 -20.24 -6.73 -1.31
N TYR A 147 -19.13 -6.25 -1.84
CA TYR A 147 -19.01 -4.86 -2.27
C TYR A 147 -20.06 -4.57 -3.36
N ARG A 148 -20.37 -3.29 -3.53
CA ARG A 148 -21.18 -2.84 -4.66
C ARG A 148 -20.56 -3.28 -5.98
N ASP A 149 -21.39 -3.43 -7.00
CA ASP A 149 -20.90 -3.77 -8.34
C ASP A 149 -19.84 -2.74 -8.80
N PRO A 150 -18.63 -3.18 -9.19
CA PRO A 150 -17.55 -2.32 -9.64
C PRO A 150 -17.93 -1.30 -10.70
N ALA A 151 -18.87 -1.62 -11.59
CA ALA A 151 -19.31 -0.66 -12.60
C ALA A 151 -20.05 0.53 -11.98
N ALA A 152 -20.89 0.28 -10.97
CA ALA A 152 -21.56 1.34 -10.21
C ALA A 152 -20.57 2.15 -9.36
N VAL A 153 -19.58 1.48 -8.74
CA VAL A 153 -18.50 2.17 -8.02
C VAL A 153 -17.68 3.05 -8.97
N ALA A 154 -17.32 2.55 -10.15
CA ALA A 154 -16.57 3.31 -11.16
C ALA A 154 -17.35 4.55 -11.64
N ALA A 155 -18.67 4.44 -11.79
CA ALA A 155 -19.52 5.58 -12.15
C ALA A 155 -19.49 6.68 -11.07
N ASP A 156 -19.66 6.30 -9.79
CA ASP A 156 -19.57 7.25 -8.67
C ASP A 156 -18.18 7.89 -8.59
N VAL A 157 -17.11 7.09 -8.77
CA VAL A 157 -15.73 7.57 -8.82
C VAL A 157 -15.52 8.63 -9.89
N VAL A 158 -16.09 8.45 -11.09
CA VAL A 158 -16.00 9.46 -12.15
C VAL A 158 -16.65 10.79 -11.74
N VAL A 159 -17.81 10.74 -11.08
CA VAL A 159 -18.51 11.94 -10.61
C VAL A 159 -17.66 12.69 -9.58
N GLU A 160 -17.18 11.98 -8.56
CA GLU A 160 -16.35 12.58 -7.50
C GLU A 160 -15.04 13.15 -8.04
N LEU A 161 -14.36 12.41 -8.92
CA LEU A 161 -13.11 12.85 -9.52
C LEU A 161 -13.30 14.06 -10.43
N ARG A 162 -14.42 14.15 -11.15
CA ARG A 162 -14.73 15.34 -11.96
C ARG A 162 -14.92 16.56 -11.08
N ALA A 163 -15.64 16.42 -9.97
CA ALA A 163 -15.81 17.50 -9.00
C ALA A 163 -14.47 17.90 -8.37
N ALA A 164 -13.60 16.92 -8.06
CA ALA A 164 -12.27 17.17 -7.52
C ALA A 164 -11.35 17.89 -8.52
N VAL A 165 -11.36 17.50 -9.80
CA VAL A 165 -10.62 18.21 -10.87
C VAL A 165 -11.13 19.63 -11.05
N THR A 166 -12.44 19.83 -11.00
CA THR A 166 -13.04 21.17 -11.13
C THR A 166 -12.58 22.09 -10.00
N ARG A 167 -12.41 21.58 -8.78
CA ARG A 167 -11.99 22.37 -7.61
C ARG A 167 -10.47 22.57 -7.51
N GLY A 168 -9.68 21.59 -7.89
CA GLY A 168 -8.24 21.55 -7.58
C GLY A 168 -7.34 21.01 -8.69
N GLY A 169 -7.83 20.93 -9.92
CA GLY A 169 -7.08 20.37 -11.06
C GLY A 169 -6.71 18.90 -10.88
N LEU A 170 -5.65 18.46 -11.55
CA LEU A 170 -5.13 17.09 -11.45
C LEU A 170 -4.65 16.77 -10.03
N THR A 171 -4.20 17.76 -9.26
CA THR A 171 -3.88 17.57 -7.83
C THR A 171 -5.12 17.20 -7.03
N GLY A 172 -6.27 17.85 -7.31
CA GLY A 172 -7.56 17.48 -6.74
C GLY A 172 -7.96 16.04 -7.06
N PHE A 173 -7.72 15.59 -8.30
CA PHE A 173 -7.93 14.19 -8.69
C PHE A 173 -7.08 13.22 -7.86
N GLN A 174 -5.79 13.51 -7.67
CA GLN A 174 -4.87 12.62 -6.93
C GLN A 174 -5.25 12.45 -5.47
N ASN A 175 -5.72 13.53 -4.86
CA ASN A 175 -6.03 13.62 -3.42
C ASN A 175 -7.52 13.42 -3.11
N ALA A 176 -8.34 13.06 -4.12
CA ALA A 176 -9.76 12.86 -3.93
C ALA A 176 -10.03 11.78 -2.87
N SER A 177 -10.97 12.06 -1.96
CA SER A 177 -11.37 11.14 -0.88
C SER A 177 -11.93 9.81 -1.39
N VAL A 178 -12.41 9.77 -2.63
CA VAL A 178 -12.88 8.54 -3.27
C VAL A 178 -11.85 7.42 -3.31
N TRP A 179 -10.56 7.74 -3.36
CA TRP A 179 -9.51 6.72 -3.29
C TRP A 179 -9.41 6.02 -1.93
N GLN A 180 -10.08 6.55 -0.89
CA GLN A 180 -10.16 5.96 0.44
C GLN A 180 -11.44 5.13 0.63
N THR A 181 -12.32 5.04 -0.38
CA THR A 181 -13.51 4.19 -0.29
C THR A 181 -13.11 2.71 -0.23
N GLY A 182 -13.64 1.98 0.75
CA GLY A 182 -13.35 0.57 0.93
C GLY A 182 -13.68 -0.24 -0.32
N GLY A 183 -12.72 -1.04 -0.80
CA GLY A 183 -12.85 -1.85 -2.01
C GLY A 183 -12.22 -1.21 -3.25
N ILE A 184 -11.66 0.00 -3.12
CA ILE A 184 -10.88 0.66 -4.16
C ILE A 184 -9.40 0.56 -3.80
N VAL A 185 -8.60 -0.01 -4.70
CA VAL A 185 -7.14 -0.11 -4.54
C VAL A 185 -6.46 0.49 -5.76
N ARG A 186 -5.75 1.60 -5.59
CA ARG A 186 -4.95 2.18 -6.68
C ARG A 186 -3.72 1.31 -6.92
N THR A 187 -3.47 0.93 -8.16
CA THR A 187 -2.33 0.08 -8.54
C THR A 187 -1.23 0.83 -9.29
N GLY A 188 -1.57 1.95 -9.91
CA GLY A 188 -0.61 2.76 -10.64
C GLY A 188 -1.17 4.10 -11.05
N GLN A 189 -0.27 5.03 -11.33
CA GLN A 189 -0.61 6.36 -11.81
C GLN A 189 0.47 6.84 -12.77
N GLU A 190 0.06 7.48 -13.86
CA GLU A 190 0.97 8.08 -14.83
C GLU A 190 0.34 9.34 -15.45
N THR A 191 1.17 10.24 -15.94
CA THR A 191 0.71 11.39 -16.72
C THR A 191 1.12 11.18 -18.17
N LYS A 192 0.15 11.20 -19.10
CA LYS A 192 0.39 11.01 -20.53
C LYS A 192 -0.39 12.04 -21.33
N HIS A 193 0.29 12.76 -22.20
CA HIS A 193 -0.29 13.79 -23.08
C HIS A 193 -1.18 14.81 -22.33
N GLY A 194 -0.75 15.27 -21.16
CA GLY A 194 -1.52 16.22 -20.34
C GLY A 194 -2.74 15.62 -19.62
N GLN A 195 -2.93 14.30 -19.69
CA GLN A 195 -3.94 13.58 -18.91
C GLN A 195 -3.31 12.81 -17.77
N LEU A 196 -3.93 12.87 -16.60
CA LEU A 196 -3.59 11.99 -15.49
C LEU A 196 -4.38 10.69 -15.61
N ILE A 197 -3.67 9.57 -15.60
CA ILE A 197 -4.24 8.23 -15.70
C ILE A 197 -3.99 7.52 -14.37
N THR A 198 -5.06 7.04 -13.73
CA THR A 198 -4.98 6.19 -12.54
C THR A 198 -5.61 4.83 -12.84
N LEU A 199 -4.87 3.78 -12.51
CA LEU A 199 -5.36 2.41 -12.55
C LEU A 199 -5.81 2.01 -11.14
N ALA A 200 -7.01 1.44 -11.04
CA ALA A 200 -7.54 0.98 -9.77
C ALA A 200 -8.27 -0.36 -9.92
N LEU A 201 -8.09 -1.21 -8.92
CA LEU A 201 -8.86 -2.42 -8.71
C LEU A 201 -10.09 -2.08 -7.87
N LEU A 202 -11.26 -2.48 -8.35
CA LEU A 202 -12.54 -2.34 -7.67
C LEU A 202 -13.04 -3.72 -7.28
N SER A 203 -13.18 -3.97 -5.98
CA SER A 203 -13.62 -5.26 -5.43
C SER A 203 -15.14 -5.43 -5.50
N ARG A 204 -15.59 -6.66 -5.79
CA ARG A 204 -16.94 -7.21 -5.51
C ARG A 204 -17.00 -8.00 -4.22
N GLY A 205 -15.86 -8.50 -3.76
CA GLY A 205 -15.76 -9.40 -2.62
C GLY A 205 -14.42 -9.25 -1.90
N LEU A 206 -14.19 -10.09 -0.91
CA LEU A 206 -12.90 -10.18 -0.23
C LEU A 206 -11.88 -10.98 -1.06
N ASP A 207 -12.36 -11.84 -1.96
CA ASP A 207 -11.51 -12.67 -2.80
C ASP A 207 -10.73 -11.84 -3.83
N PRO A 208 -9.43 -12.14 -4.05
CA PRO A 208 -8.63 -11.45 -5.07
C PRO A 208 -9.20 -11.59 -6.50
N ALA A 209 -9.87 -12.71 -6.79
CA ALA A 209 -10.50 -12.97 -8.08
C ALA A 209 -11.74 -12.09 -8.33
N ASP A 210 -12.33 -11.55 -7.28
CA ASP A 210 -13.52 -10.70 -7.34
C ASP A 210 -13.17 -9.22 -7.56
N ARG A 211 -12.13 -8.94 -8.35
CA ARG A 211 -11.66 -7.57 -8.60
C ARG A 211 -11.69 -7.26 -10.08
N ASP A 212 -12.32 -6.15 -10.41
CA ASP A 212 -12.31 -5.61 -11.76
C ASP A 212 -11.30 -4.47 -11.85
N CYS A 213 -10.49 -4.46 -12.90
CA CYS A 213 -9.56 -3.38 -13.17
C CYS A 213 -10.23 -2.25 -13.97
N TYR A 214 -10.04 -1.01 -13.51
CA TYR A 214 -10.50 0.19 -14.19
C TYR A 214 -9.37 1.19 -14.40
N GLU A 215 -9.44 1.89 -15.53
CA GLU A 215 -8.61 3.03 -15.86
C GLU A 215 -9.45 4.30 -15.77
N PHE A 216 -9.03 5.24 -14.92
CA PHE A 216 -9.61 6.56 -14.80
C PHE A 216 -8.67 7.57 -15.43
N ARG A 217 -9.17 8.33 -16.41
CA ARG A 217 -8.40 9.38 -17.10
C ARG A 217 -9.00 10.73 -16.79
N ALA A 218 -8.17 11.68 -16.39
CA ALA A 218 -8.54 13.06 -16.16
C ALA A 218 -7.74 14.03 -17.02
N GLY A 219 -8.42 15.03 -17.59
CA GLY A 219 -7.81 16.20 -18.23
C GLY A 219 -8.39 17.48 -17.66
N GLU A 220 -7.62 18.57 -17.67
CA GLU A 220 -8.04 19.87 -17.10
C GLU A 220 -8.67 20.82 -18.13
N LYS A 221 -8.30 20.71 -19.41
CA LYS A 221 -8.67 21.67 -20.47
C LYS A 221 -9.11 20.95 -21.75
N PRO A 222 -10.42 20.68 -21.92
CA PRO A 222 -11.51 20.88 -20.96
C PRO A 222 -11.46 19.87 -19.79
N VAL A 223 -12.12 20.22 -18.67
CA VAL A 223 -12.26 19.31 -17.53
C VAL A 223 -13.02 18.06 -17.99
N THR A 224 -12.31 16.94 -18.03
CA THR A 224 -12.86 15.65 -18.47
C THR A 224 -12.42 14.58 -17.51
N VAL A 225 -13.34 13.69 -17.15
CA VAL A 225 -13.04 12.46 -16.42
C VAL A 225 -13.79 11.32 -17.10
N THR A 226 -13.05 10.30 -17.51
CA THR A 226 -13.57 9.10 -18.17
C THR A 226 -13.10 7.84 -17.44
N THR A 227 -13.89 6.79 -17.49
CA THR A 227 -13.51 5.47 -16.98
C THR A 227 -13.58 4.41 -18.07
N ARG A 228 -12.73 3.40 -17.97
CA ARG A 228 -12.73 2.23 -18.85
C ARG A 228 -12.38 0.98 -18.05
N LYS A 229 -13.19 -0.06 -18.15
CA LYS A 229 -12.84 -1.39 -17.66
C LYS A 229 -11.72 -1.98 -18.51
N LEU A 230 -10.67 -2.47 -17.86
CA LEU A 230 -9.56 -3.17 -18.51
C LEU A 230 -9.69 -4.69 -18.37
N GLY A 231 -8.90 -5.42 -19.15
CA GLY A 231 -8.74 -6.87 -18.95
C GLY A 231 -8.01 -7.19 -17.62
N PRO A 232 -7.91 -8.47 -17.25
CA PRO A 232 -7.35 -8.92 -15.96
C PRO A 232 -5.98 -8.32 -15.64
N ASP A 233 -5.09 -8.28 -16.63
CA ASP A 233 -3.72 -7.79 -16.46
C ASP A 233 -3.58 -6.27 -16.61
N GLY A 234 -4.67 -5.55 -16.85
CA GLY A 234 -4.65 -4.12 -17.17
C GLY A 234 -4.08 -3.25 -16.06
N CYS A 235 -4.33 -3.60 -14.81
CA CYS A 235 -3.95 -2.81 -13.64
C CYS A 235 -2.45 -2.86 -13.34
N ASP A 236 -1.76 -3.83 -13.93
CA ASP A 236 -0.32 -4.00 -13.83
C ASP A 236 0.46 -3.36 -14.97
N ARG A 237 -0.24 -2.79 -15.97
CA ARG A 237 0.40 -2.18 -17.15
C ARG A 237 1.48 -1.18 -16.77
N ILE A 238 1.15 -0.18 -15.95
CA ILE A 238 2.08 0.90 -15.56
C ILE A 238 3.30 0.32 -14.85
N ARG A 239 3.09 -0.62 -13.93
CA ARG A 239 4.17 -1.31 -13.20
C ARG A 239 5.08 -2.07 -14.16
N ARG A 240 4.52 -2.83 -15.11
CA ARG A 240 5.30 -3.56 -16.13
C ARG A 240 6.09 -2.62 -17.04
N GLU A 241 5.49 -1.53 -17.48
CA GLU A 241 6.18 -0.54 -18.32
C GLU A 241 7.34 0.14 -17.56
N GLN A 242 7.13 0.49 -16.29
CA GLN A 242 8.19 1.04 -15.43
C GLN A 242 9.31 0.03 -15.21
N GLN A 243 8.98 -1.23 -14.91
CA GLN A 243 9.96 -2.31 -14.76
C GLN A 243 10.73 -2.55 -16.07
N ALA A 244 10.05 -2.54 -17.22
CA ALA A 244 10.70 -2.69 -18.52
C ALA A 244 11.64 -1.51 -18.84
N ARG A 245 11.25 -0.28 -18.53
CA ARG A 245 12.11 0.91 -18.68
C ARG A 245 13.32 0.85 -17.75
N ALA A 246 13.11 0.48 -16.49
CA ALA A 246 14.20 0.31 -15.53
C ALA A 246 15.17 -0.79 -15.98
N ALA A 247 14.67 -1.94 -16.43
CA ALA A 247 15.48 -3.02 -16.96
C ALA A 247 16.25 -2.61 -18.24
N ALA A 248 15.63 -1.83 -19.12
CA ALA A 248 16.29 -1.31 -20.32
C ALA A 248 17.38 -0.28 -19.98
N ALA A 249 17.13 0.63 -19.04
CA ALA A 249 18.13 1.58 -18.55
C ALA A 249 19.32 0.86 -17.92
N LEU A 250 19.06 -0.13 -17.05
CA LEU A 250 20.09 -0.97 -16.46
C LEU A 250 20.92 -1.69 -17.51
N ARG A 251 20.29 -2.29 -18.53
CA ARG A 251 21.00 -2.92 -19.65
C ARG A 251 21.87 -1.92 -20.42
N ALA A 252 21.40 -0.70 -20.62
CA ALA A 252 22.17 0.34 -21.30
C ALA A 252 23.40 0.77 -20.49
N GLU A 253 23.30 0.85 -19.15
CA GLU A 253 24.43 1.13 -18.26
C GLU A 253 25.48 0.02 -18.30
N LEU A 254 25.04 -1.25 -18.20
CA LEU A 254 25.93 -2.42 -18.32
C LEU A 254 26.62 -2.48 -19.69
N ASP A 255 25.88 -2.15 -20.76
CA ASP A 255 26.41 -2.10 -22.12
C ASP A 255 27.42 -0.96 -22.31
N ALA A 256 27.16 0.23 -21.74
CA ALA A 256 28.10 1.34 -21.76
C ALA A 256 29.39 1.02 -20.99
N GLY A 257 29.26 0.39 -19.81
CA GLY A 257 30.41 -0.01 -19.02
C GLY A 257 31.29 -1.05 -19.68
N SER A 258 30.66 -2.07 -20.26
CA SER A 258 31.39 -3.09 -21.01
C SER A 258 32.02 -2.52 -22.30
N ARG A 259 31.42 -1.53 -22.98
CA ARG A 259 32.09 -0.80 -24.09
C ARG A 259 33.34 -0.04 -23.63
N GLN A 260 33.32 0.54 -22.43
CA GLN A 260 34.50 1.23 -21.89
C GLN A 260 35.66 0.25 -21.62
N ILE A 261 35.35 -0.96 -21.15
CA ILE A 261 36.33 -2.05 -20.96
C ILE A 261 36.90 -2.48 -22.31
N GLU A 262 36.04 -2.74 -23.30
CA GLU A 262 36.43 -3.09 -24.67
C GLU A 262 37.44 -2.07 -25.21
N HIS A 263 37.13 -0.77 -25.12
CA HIS A 263 38.01 0.27 -25.62
C HIS A 263 39.35 0.41 -24.85
N ARG A 264 39.39 0.04 -23.57
CA ARG A 264 40.65 -0.03 -22.80
C ARG A 264 41.49 -1.22 -23.24
N LEU A 265 40.86 -2.38 -23.43
CA LEU A 265 41.52 -3.58 -23.93
C LEU A 265 42.07 -3.36 -25.34
N GLU A 266 41.31 -2.71 -26.23
CA GLU A 266 41.77 -2.37 -27.58
C GLU A 266 43.05 -1.54 -27.55
N ARG A 267 43.09 -0.49 -26.71
CA ARG A 267 44.29 0.33 -26.54
C ARG A 267 45.48 -0.49 -26.04
N ALA A 268 45.28 -1.32 -25.00
CA ALA A 268 46.33 -2.20 -24.49
C ALA A 268 46.83 -3.21 -25.53
N VAL A 269 45.96 -3.72 -26.41
CA VAL A 269 46.35 -4.61 -27.52
C VAL A 269 47.13 -3.84 -28.58
N ALA A 270 46.65 -2.66 -28.99
CA ALA A 270 47.31 -1.82 -29.99
C ALA A 270 48.71 -1.40 -29.55
N ASP A 271 48.88 -1.10 -28.25
CA ASP A 271 50.16 -0.74 -27.65
C ASP A 271 51.07 -1.96 -27.39
N GLY A 272 50.57 -3.19 -27.57
CA GLY A 272 51.30 -4.42 -27.28
C GLY A 272 51.53 -4.68 -25.78
N THR A 273 50.73 -4.06 -24.91
CA THR A 273 50.91 -4.05 -23.45
C THR A 273 49.89 -4.90 -22.68
N LEU A 274 49.10 -5.74 -23.36
CA LEU A 274 48.06 -6.59 -22.75
C LEU A 274 48.62 -7.74 -21.86
N THR A 275 49.22 -7.35 -20.74
CA THR A 275 49.70 -8.19 -19.64
C THR A 275 48.57 -8.51 -18.66
N ASP A 276 48.80 -9.39 -17.68
CA ASP A 276 47.78 -9.66 -16.65
C ASP A 276 47.51 -8.44 -15.77
N ALA A 277 48.53 -7.62 -15.53
CA ALA A 277 48.38 -6.36 -14.81
C ALA A 277 47.52 -5.37 -15.61
N GLU A 278 47.76 -5.25 -16.91
CA GLU A 278 46.96 -4.38 -17.77
C GLU A 278 45.53 -4.89 -17.94
N LEU A 279 45.34 -6.20 -18.03
CA LEU A 279 44.03 -6.81 -18.05
C LEU A 279 43.25 -6.50 -16.78
N LYS A 280 43.89 -6.63 -15.60
CA LYS A 280 43.29 -6.22 -14.32
C LYS A 280 42.96 -4.73 -14.32
N ARG A 281 43.83 -3.84 -14.83
CA ARG A 281 43.56 -2.39 -14.92
C ARG A 281 42.42 -2.04 -15.87
N ALA A 282 42.31 -2.75 -17.00
CA ALA A 282 41.24 -2.55 -17.97
C ALA A 282 39.87 -2.93 -17.40
N LEU A 283 39.82 -3.97 -16.56
CA LEU A 283 38.62 -4.45 -15.87
C LEU A 283 38.32 -3.68 -14.57
N ALA A 284 39.35 -3.24 -13.85
CA ALA A 284 39.27 -2.47 -12.60
C ALA A 284 39.05 -0.97 -12.86
N LEU A 285 38.02 -0.64 -13.65
CA LEU A 285 37.41 0.69 -13.66
C LEU A 285 37.12 1.08 -12.19
N GLN A 286 37.73 2.19 -11.73
CA GLN A 286 38.02 2.48 -10.30
C GLN A 286 36.88 2.21 -9.32
N GLN A 287 37.11 1.26 -8.40
CA GLN A 287 36.81 1.42 -6.98
C GLN A 287 38.15 1.61 -6.27
N THR A 288 38.51 2.85 -5.93
CA THR A 288 39.56 3.07 -4.93
C THR A 288 38.88 3.31 -3.60
N ASP A 289 38.73 2.25 -2.82
CA ASP A 289 38.53 2.38 -1.39
C ASP A 289 39.71 1.74 -0.67
N GLU A 290 40.77 2.53 -0.51
CA GLU A 290 41.55 2.53 0.72
C GLU A 290 41.75 4.01 1.09
N GLY A 291 40.73 4.60 1.72
CA GLY A 291 40.82 5.93 2.32
C GLY A 291 40.01 7.03 1.67
N ARG A 292 38.76 6.75 1.25
CA ARG A 292 37.67 7.72 1.11
C ARG A 292 38.00 9.07 0.45
N GLU A 293 38.02 9.09 -0.88
CA GLU A 293 37.37 10.16 -1.65
C GLU A 293 36.78 9.53 -2.92
N VAL A 294 35.45 9.53 -3.00
CA VAL A 294 34.70 8.76 -3.97
C VAL A 294 34.37 9.64 -5.17
N SER A 295 35.07 9.45 -6.28
CA SER A 295 34.61 9.88 -7.61
C SER A 295 34.06 8.64 -8.32
N PHE A 296 32.75 8.38 -8.18
CA PHE A 296 32.07 7.29 -8.88
C PHE A 296 31.89 7.67 -10.36
N ASP A 297 32.90 7.45 -11.20
CA ASP A 297 32.77 7.72 -12.64
C ASP A 297 32.91 6.48 -13.53
N ALA A 298 33.00 5.26 -12.98
CA ALA A 298 33.14 4.08 -13.84
C ALA A 298 32.57 2.74 -13.31
N PRO A 299 31.89 1.94 -14.16
CA PRO A 299 31.35 0.62 -13.83
C PRO A 299 32.44 -0.43 -13.61
N VAL A 300 32.31 -1.26 -12.58
CA VAL A 300 33.35 -2.23 -12.15
C VAL A 300 33.17 -3.57 -12.85
N ALA A 301 34.26 -4.21 -13.31
CA ALA A 301 34.23 -5.58 -13.79
C ALA A 301 35.18 -6.51 -13.04
N VAL A 302 34.68 -7.70 -12.71
CA VAL A 302 35.47 -8.78 -12.10
C VAL A 302 35.68 -9.88 -13.13
N SER A 303 36.94 -10.18 -13.48
CA SER A 303 37.26 -11.33 -14.34
C SER A 303 36.85 -12.63 -13.65
N VAL A 304 36.04 -13.44 -14.32
CA VAL A 304 35.66 -14.78 -13.87
C VAL A 304 36.53 -15.85 -14.51
N ARG A 305 36.88 -15.66 -15.79
CA ARG A 305 37.70 -16.63 -16.54
C ARG A 305 38.59 -15.89 -17.54
N VAL A 306 39.84 -16.32 -17.64
CA VAL A 306 40.81 -15.81 -18.61
C VAL A 306 41.44 -16.99 -19.33
N ARG A 307 41.46 -16.97 -20.66
CA ARG A 307 42.16 -17.93 -21.51
C ARG A 307 43.11 -17.18 -22.42
N ARG A 308 44.38 -17.57 -22.42
CA ARG A 308 45.42 -16.96 -23.26
C ARG A 308 45.91 -17.99 -24.29
N SER A 309 46.13 -17.50 -25.50
CA SER A 309 46.84 -18.18 -26.57
C SER A 309 47.81 -17.19 -27.24
N PRO A 310 48.75 -17.65 -28.07
CA PRO A 310 49.68 -16.75 -28.77
C PRO A 310 49.01 -15.71 -29.67
N SER A 311 47.78 -15.97 -30.13
CA SER A 311 47.04 -15.12 -31.07
C SER A 311 45.82 -14.42 -30.46
N GLU A 312 45.37 -14.85 -29.27
CA GLU A 312 44.09 -14.44 -28.70
C GLU A 312 44.08 -14.48 -27.17
N VAL A 313 43.44 -13.49 -26.55
CA VAL A 313 43.10 -13.48 -25.12
C VAL A 313 41.59 -13.37 -24.98
N ASP A 314 40.97 -14.36 -24.34
CA ASP A 314 39.54 -14.43 -24.07
C ASP A 314 39.28 -14.25 -22.58
N VAL A 315 38.38 -13.32 -22.25
CA VAL A 315 38.07 -12.92 -20.88
C VAL A 315 36.58 -12.88 -20.69
N VAL A 316 36.08 -13.72 -19.78
CA VAL A 316 34.71 -13.63 -19.28
C VAL A 316 34.74 -12.82 -18.00
N ALA A 317 33.99 -11.73 -17.97
CA ALA A 317 33.91 -10.84 -16.82
C ALA A 317 32.47 -10.51 -16.44
N LYS A 318 32.27 -10.36 -15.14
CA LYS A 318 31.03 -9.91 -14.53
C LYS A 318 31.13 -8.39 -14.37
N VAL A 319 30.31 -7.65 -15.11
CA VAL A 319 30.26 -6.18 -15.14
C VAL A 319 29.11 -5.72 -14.25
N ASN A 320 29.37 -4.75 -13.38
CA ASN A 320 28.37 -4.17 -12.48
C ASN A 320 27.91 -2.81 -12.99
N ALA A 321 26.59 -2.61 -12.97
CA ALA A 321 26.03 -1.28 -13.11
C ALA A 321 26.31 -0.48 -11.82
N LEU A 322 26.51 0.82 -11.95
CA LEU A 322 26.69 1.74 -10.82
C LEU A 322 25.34 1.98 -10.12
N ASP A 323 24.68 0.91 -9.64
CA ASP A 323 23.56 1.06 -8.71
C ASP A 323 24.08 1.05 -7.27
N ILE A 324 23.44 1.85 -6.40
CA ILE A 324 23.82 2.09 -4.99
C ILE A 324 23.89 0.79 -4.17
N ASN A 325 23.26 -0.28 -4.65
CA ASN A 325 23.19 -1.57 -3.98
C ASN A 325 24.13 -2.62 -4.60
N HIS A 326 24.80 -2.31 -5.72
CA HIS A 326 25.70 -3.20 -6.47
C HIS A 326 25.12 -4.59 -6.79
N THR A 327 23.79 -4.73 -6.88
CA THR A 327 23.14 -6.04 -7.05
C THR A 327 23.00 -6.43 -8.52
N SER A 328 23.03 -5.46 -9.42
CA SER A 328 22.75 -5.67 -10.83
C SER A 328 24.01 -5.93 -11.65
N THR A 329 24.22 -7.19 -12.03
CA THR A 329 25.43 -7.65 -12.72
C THR A 329 25.11 -8.19 -14.12
N GLY A 330 25.90 -7.84 -15.14
CA GLY A 330 25.86 -8.43 -16.47
C GLY A 330 27.10 -9.29 -16.77
N CYS A 331 26.94 -10.37 -17.52
CA CYS A 331 28.05 -11.24 -17.94
C CYS A 331 28.48 -10.91 -19.37
N TYR A 332 29.76 -10.64 -19.58
CA TYR A 332 30.32 -10.30 -20.89
C TYR A 332 31.58 -11.10 -21.20
N GLU A 333 31.74 -11.47 -22.46
CA GLU A 333 32.95 -12.05 -23.02
C GLU A 333 33.67 -11.00 -23.87
N PHE A 334 34.96 -10.83 -23.58
CA PHE A 334 35.86 -9.94 -24.29
C PHE A 334 36.95 -10.78 -24.95
N ARG A 335 37.05 -10.67 -26.27
CA ARG A 335 38.00 -11.44 -27.06
C ARG A 335 38.95 -10.50 -27.79
N ALA A 336 40.19 -10.45 -27.30
CA ALA A 336 41.27 -9.66 -27.85
C ALA A 336 42.06 -10.48 -28.88
N HIS A 337 42.00 -10.07 -30.15
CA HIS A 337 42.75 -10.66 -31.25
C HIS A 337 44.08 -9.94 -31.42
N LEU A 338 45.17 -10.54 -30.92
CA LEU A 338 46.47 -9.88 -30.81
C LEU A 338 47.06 -9.52 -32.18
N ALA A 339 46.96 -10.42 -33.15
CA ALA A 339 47.47 -10.20 -34.51
C ALA A 339 46.68 -9.14 -35.30
N LYS A 340 45.40 -8.95 -34.98
CA LYS A 340 44.50 -8.00 -35.67
C LYS A 340 44.37 -6.66 -34.95
N GLN A 341 44.97 -6.55 -33.76
CA GLN A 341 44.87 -5.38 -32.89
C GLN A 341 43.42 -4.93 -32.63
N SER A 342 42.52 -5.89 -32.43
CA SER A 342 41.09 -5.63 -32.26
C SER A 342 40.52 -6.40 -31.08
N VAL A 343 39.53 -5.85 -30.39
CA VAL A 343 38.77 -6.56 -29.36
C VAL A 343 37.34 -6.70 -29.83
N THR A 344 36.69 -7.81 -29.49
CA THR A 344 35.25 -7.97 -29.66
C THR A 344 34.60 -8.22 -28.32
N ARG A 345 33.39 -7.66 -28.15
CA ARG A 345 32.58 -7.80 -26.96
C ARG A 345 31.24 -8.45 -27.29
N ARG A 346 30.80 -9.39 -26.45
CA ARG A 346 29.44 -9.95 -26.53
C ARG A 346 28.87 -10.29 -25.15
N PRO A 347 27.53 -10.24 -24.97
CA PRO A 347 26.90 -10.81 -23.80
C PRO A 347 27.21 -12.31 -23.70
N ALA A 348 27.55 -12.77 -22.50
CA ALA A 348 27.77 -14.18 -22.20
C ALA A 348 26.61 -14.73 -21.36
N ALA A 349 26.43 -16.06 -21.35
CA ALA A 349 25.40 -16.67 -20.55
C ALA A 349 25.75 -16.54 -19.06
N GLU A 350 24.76 -16.34 -18.19
CA GLU A 350 24.98 -16.15 -16.75
C GLU A 350 25.78 -17.30 -16.13
N LYS A 351 25.53 -18.54 -16.58
CA LYS A 351 26.28 -19.75 -16.17
C LYS A 351 27.80 -19.64 -16.41
N ASP A 352 28.24 -18.88 -17.40
CA ASP A 352 29.66 -18.72 -17.73
C ASP A 352 30.35 -17.75 -16.74
N CYS A 353 29.57 -16.95 -16.01
CA CYS A 353 30.02 -16.05 -14.95
C CYS A 353 29.84 -16.61 -13.53
N LEU A 354 29.33 -17.84 -13.36
CA LEU A 354 29.11 -18.45 -12.03
C LEU A 354 30.32 -19.21 -11.47
N GLY A 355 31.40 -19.35 -12.25
CA GLY A 355 32.67 -19.96 -11.80
C GLY A 355 32.67 -21.47 -11.86
#